data_AF-A0A1H5S1P9-F1
#
_entry.id   AF-A0A1H5S1P9-F1
#
_cell.length_a   1.000
_cell.length_b   1.000
_cell.length_c   1.000
_cell.angle_alpha   90.00
_cell.angle_beta   90.00
_cell.angle_gamma   90.00
#
_symmetry.space_group_name_H-M   'P 1'
#
loop_
_entity.id
_entity.type
_entity.pdbx_description
1 polymer ?
#
loop_
_entity_poly.entity_id
_entity_poly.type
_entity_poly.pdbx_seq_one_letter_code
_entity_poly.pdbx_strand_id
1 'polypeptide(L)'
;MSSHTHNHHHDPAKMKAIVNRLSKAIGHLESVKRMVEDDKDCTEVLIQLAAVRSAINGCGKELLKEHISHCIVHAVQDGDEDAVKELNDAIDKFLKNS
;
A
#
# COMPACT_ATOMS: atom_id res chain seq x y z
N MET A 1 -17.25 8.21 -6.61
CA MET A 1 -16.40 7.01 -6.42
C MET A 1 -17.32 5.95 -5.87
N SER A 2 -17.88 5.12 -6.74
CA SER A 2 -18.80 4.06 -6.33
C SER A 2 -17.97 2.93 -5.73
N SER A 3 -18.17 2.66 -4.45
CA SER A 3 -17.51 1.54 -3.77
C SER A 3 -18.21 0.27 -4.21
N HIS A 4 -17.66 -0.43 -5.20
CA HIS A 4 -18.08 -1.78 -5.52
C HIS A 4 -17.66 -2.71 -4.37
N THR A 5 -18.59 -3.05 -3.48
CA THR A 5 -18.39 -4.03 -2.39
C THR A 5 -18.59 -5.43 -2.93
N HIS A 6 -17.56 -6.02 -3.54
CA HIS A 6 -17.52 -7.46 -3.78
C HIS A 6 -17.06 -8.18 -2.50
N ASN A 7 -17.60 -9.37 -2.25
CA ASN A 7 -17.27 -10.16 -1.06
C ASN A 7 -15.89 -10.81 -1.23
N HIS A 8 -14.83 -10.09 -0.83
CA HIS A 8 -13.47 -10.62 -0.88
C HIS A 8 -13.06 -11.18 0.49
N HIS A 9 -12.73 -12.46 0.52
CA HIS A 9 -12.11 -13.09 1.69
C HIS A 9 -10.60 -12.91 1.61
N HIS A 10 -10.05 -12.02 2.43
CA HIS A 10 -8.60 -11.87 2.60
C HIS A 10 -8.11 -12.80 3.70
N ASP A 11 -6.90 -13.34 3.56
CA ASP A 11 -6.28 -14.10 4.65
C ASP A 11 -6.03 -13.16 5.85
N PRO A 12 -6.67 -13.40 7.02
CA PRO A 12 -6.50 -12.55 8.19
C PRO A 12 -5.05 -12.41 8.64
N ALA A 13 -4.22 -13.44 8.44
CA ALA A 13 -2.80 -13.41 8.77
C ALA A 13 -2.03 -12.48 7.84
N LYS A 14 -2.35 -12.48 6.54
CA LYS A 14 -1.76 -11.56 5.55
C LYS A 14 -2.13 -10.12 5.84
N MET A 15 -3.41 -9.87 6.14
CA MET A 15 -3.88 -8.52 6.49
C MET A 15 -3.21 -8.00 7.76
N LYS A 16 -3.10 -8.83 8.79
CA LYS A 16 -2.35 -8.49 10.01
C LYS A 16 -0.88 -8.17 9.71
N ALA A 17 -0.23 -8.90 8.81
CA ALA A 17 1.15 -8.63 8.41
C ALA A 17 1.29 -7.28 7.69
N ILE A 18 0.35 -6.93 6.81
CA ILE A 18 0.32 -5.62 6.15
C ILE A 18 0.12 -4.49 7.17
N VAL A 19 -0.85 -4.65 8.08
CA VAL A 19 -1.08 -3.68 9.16
C VAL A 19 0.19 -3.47 9.99
N ASN A 20 0.87 -4.54 10.39
CA ASN A 20 2.11 -4.45 11.14
C ASN A 20 3.22 -3.69 10.38
N ARG A 21 3.31 -3.86 9.06
CA ARG A 21 4.28 -3.12 8.23
C ARG A 21 3.92 -1.63 8.14
N LEU A 22 2.62 -1.32 7.99
CA LEU A 22 2.13 0.07 8.03
C LEU A 22 2.42 0.74 9.37
N SER A 23 2.17 0.05 10.49
CA SER A 23 2.49 0.57 11.83
C SER A 23 3.98 0.91 11.99
N LYS A 24 4.88 0.08 11.42
CA LYS A 24 6.32 0.38 11.39
C LYS A 24 6.64 1.61 10.54
N ALA A 25 6.05 1.73 9.35
CA ALA A 25 6.23 2.89 8.49
C ALA A 25 5.74 4.19 9.15
N ILE A 26 4.64 4.13 9.90
CA ILE A 26 4.13 5.26 10.70
C ILE A 26 5.14 5.66 11.76
N GLY A 27 5.66 4.71 12.55
CA GLY A 27 6.68 5.01 13.57
C GLY A 27 7.97 5.60 12.97
N HIS A 28 8.38 5.15 11.78
CA HIS A 28 9.51 5.75 11.07
C HIS A 28 9.20 7.18 10.63
N LEU A 29 8.01 7.44 10.09
CA LEU A 29 7.59 8.78 9.68
C LEU A 29 7.51 9.74 10.88
N GLU A 30 7.04 9.28 12.03
CA GLU A 30 7.08 10.04 13.28
C GLU A 30 8.51 10.39 13.70
N SER A 31 9.47 9.48 13.48
CA SER A 31 10.89 9.76 13.73
C SER A 31 11.43 10.81 12.79
N VAL A 32 11.08 10.74 11.50
CA VAL A 32 11.45 11.77 10.51
C VAL A 32 10.87 13.13 10.89
N LYS A 33 9.62 13.17 11.33
CA LYS A 33 8.99 14.40 11.82
C LYS A 33 9.81 15.01 12.96
N ARG A 34 10.22 14.22 13.96
CA ARG A 34 11.08 14.69 15.06
C ARG A 34 12.43 15.20 14.56
N MET A 35 13.05 14.55 13.57
CA MET A 35 14.29 15.06 12.97
C MET A 35 14.13 16.46 12.39
N VAL A 36 12.98 16.77 11.78
CA VAL A 36 12.68 18.11 11.27
C VAL A 36 12.44 19.10 12.42
N GLU A 37 11.72 18.69 13.47
CA GLU A 37 11.47 19.52 14.66
C GLU A 37 12.77 19.83 15.42
N ASP A 38 13.73 18.90 15.41
CA ASP A 38 15.04 19.01 16.06
C ASP A 38 16.11 19.68 15.18
N ASP A 39 15.73 20.27 14.03
CA ASP A 39 16.62 20.94 13.07
C ASP A 39 17.82 20.08 12.63
N LYS A 40 17.57 18.78 12.38
CA LYS A 40 18.58 17.85 11.86
C LYS A 40 18.97 18.17 10.41
N ASP A 41 20.15 17.71 10.02
CA ASP A 41 20.68 17.90 8.67
C ASP A 41 19.68 17.46 7.60
N CYS A 42 19.44 18.33 6.61
CA CYS A 42 18.44 18.11 5.58
C CYS A 42 18.75 16.85 4.73
N THR A 43 20.04 16.53 4.53
CA THR A 43 20.44 15.34 3.78
C THR A 43 20.04 14.08 4.52
N GLU A 44 20.26 14.03 5.83
CA GLU A 44 19.83 12.91 6.68
C GLU A 44 18.31 12.75 6.69
N VAL A 45 17.57 13.85 6.82
CA VAL A 45 16.10 13.84 6.76
C VAL A 45 15.60 13.29 5.42
N LEU A 46 16.19 13.72 4.30
CA LEU A 46 15.83 13.23 2.95
C LEU A 46 16.10 11.73 2.78
N ILE A 47 17.20 11.22 3.34
CA ILE A 47 17.52 9.78 3.33
C ILE A 47 16.46 9.00 4.11
N GLN A 48 16.07 9.48 5.30
CA GLN A 48 15.04 8.79 6.11
C GLN A 48 13.65 8.87 5.47
N LEU A 49 13.29 9.99 4.84
CA LEU A 49 12.08 10.10 4.02
C LEU A 49 12.06 9.08 2.87
N ALA A 50 13.18 8.89 2.19
CA ALA A 50 13.29 7.87 1.14
C ALA A 50 13.10 6.44 1.69
N ALA A 51 13.62 6.16 2.89
CA ALA A 51 13.39 4.88 3.58
C ALA A 51 11.90 4.66 3.92
N VAL A 52 11.20 5.70 4.40
CA VAL A 52 9.74 5.64 4.64
C VAL A 52 8.99 5.38 3.35
N ARG A 53 9.33 6.08 2.26
CA ARG A 53 8.71 5.85 0.93
C ARG A 53 8.91 4.41 0.47
N SER A 54 10.12 3.86 0.63
CA SER A 54 10.39 2.46 0.31
C SER A 54 9.55 1.47 1.13
N ALA A 55 9.35 1.75 2.43
CA ALA A 55 8.53 0.92 3.29
C ALA A 55 7.04 0.94 2.86
N ILE A 56 6.52 2.11 2.50
CA ILE A 56 5.14 2.28 1.99
C ILE A 56 4.97 1.53 0.66
N ASN A 57 5.93 1.69 -0.27
CA ASN A 57 5.89 0.98 -1.54
C ASN A 57 5.94 -0.54 -1.35
N GLY A 58 6.72 -1.02 -0.36
CA GLY A 58 6.72 -2.43 0.04
C GLY A 58 5.36 -2.91 0.52
N CYS A 59 4.66 -2.12 1.35
CA CYS A 59 3.32 -2.45 1.83
C CYS A 59 2.30 -2.50 0.68
N GLY A 60 2.32 -1.52 -0.22
CA GLY A 60 1.41 -1.46 -1.36
C GLY A 60 1.59 -2.65 -2.32
N LYS A 61 2.84 -3.05 -2.59
CA LYS A 61 3.12 -4.26 -3.39
C LYS A 61 2.54 -5.52 -2.77
N GLU A 62 2.62 -5.66 -1.45
CA GLU A 62 2.12 -6.84 -0.75
C GLU A 62 0.58 -6.86 -0.70
N LEU A 63 -0.05 -5.70 -0.53
CA LEU A 63 -1.50 -5.55 -0.62
C LEU A 63 -2.00 -5.88 -2.04
N LEU A 64 -1.30 -5.40 -3.07
CA LEU A 64 -1.64 -5.68 -4.45
C LEU A 64 -1.56 -7.18 -4.77
N LYS A 65 -0.52 -7.88 -4.30
CA LYS A 65 -0.39 -9.33 -4.49
C LYS A 65 -1.54 -10.09 -3.84
N GLU A 66 -1.93 -9.72 -2.63
CA GLU A 66 -3.10 -10.33 -1.97
C GLU A 66 -4.35 -10.10 -2.80
N HIS A 67 -4.58 -8.86 -3.23
CA HIS A 67 -5.77 -8.50 -3.99
C HIS A 67 -5.83 -9.24 -5.33
N ILE A 68 -4.73 -9.34 -6.07
CA ILE A 68 -4.66 -10.11 -7.33
C ILE A 68 -4.98 -11.59 -7.08
N SER A 69 -4.43 -12.17 -6.01
CA SER A 69 -4.58 -13.61 -5.72
C SER A 69 -6.01 -14.03 -5.39
N HIS A 70 -6.83 -13.10 -4.88
CA HIS A 70 -8.18 -13.38 -4.42
C HIS A 70 -9.27 -12.73 -5.28
N CYS A 71 -9.08 -11.50 -5.75
CA CYS A 71 -10.14 -10.73 -6.42
C CYS A 71 -10.21 -11.00 -7.93
N ILE A 72 -9.06 -11.07 -8.62
CA ILE A 72 -9.06 -11.32 -10.08
C ILE A 72 -9.58 -12.72 -10.40
N VAL A 73 -9.20 -13.72 -9.61
CA VAL A 73 -9.62 -15.12 -9.87
C VAL A 73 -11.14 -15.23 -9.89
N HIS A 74 -11.83 -14.54 -8.97
CA HIS A 74 -13.29 -14.51 -8.91
C HIS A 74 -13.90 -13.59 -9.97
N ALA A 75 -13.34 -12.39 -10.19
CA ALA A 75 -13.84 -11.48 -11.23
C ALA A 75 -13.80 -12.11 -12.63
N VAL A 76 -12.75 -12.91 -12.94
CA VAL A 76 -12.65 -13.64 -14.21
C VAL A 76 -13.68 -14.79 -14.29
N GLN A 77 -13.99 -15.46 -13.18
CA GLN A 77 -15.01 -16.50 -13.13
C GLN A 77 -16.42 -15.94 -13.29
N ASP A 78 -16.68 -14.76 -12.73
CA ASP A 78 -18.00 -14.12 -12.69
C ASP A 78 -18.24 -13.18 -13.88
N GLY A 79 -17.24 -12.97 -14.75
CA GLY A 79 -17.33 -12.07 -15.90
C GLY A 79 -17.37 -10.57 -15.52
N ASP A 80 -16.80 -10.23 -14.37
CA ASP A 80 -16.80 -8.89 -13.79
C ASP A 80 -15.64 -8.04 -14.33
N GLU A 81 -15.83 -7.48 -15.53
CA GLU A 81 -14.84 -6.63 -16.19
C GLU A 81 -14.60 -5.31 -15.44
N ASP A 82 -15.59 -4.82 -14.69
CA ASP A 82 -15.49 -3.57 -13.93
C ASP A 82 -14.48 -3.71 -12.78
N ALA A 83 -14.50 -4.83 -12.05
CA ALA A 83 -13.52 -5.12 -11.00
C ALA A 83 -12.07 -5.13 -11.53
N VAL A 84 -11.85 -5.68 -12.72
CA VAL A 84 -10.52 -5.68 -13.38
C VAL A 84 -10.08 -4.27 -13.74
N LYS A 85 -11.00 -3.45 -14.26
CA LYS A 85 -10.71 -2.06 -14.62
C LYS A 85 -10.37 -1.21 -13.40
N GLU A 86 -11.13 -1.33 -12.30
CA GLU A 86 -10.86 -0.59 -11.06
C GLU A 86 -9.49 -0.94 -10.47
N LEU A 87 -9.09 -2.22 -10.55
CA LEU A 87 -7.77 -2.64 -10.13
C LEU A 87 -6.66 -2.05 -10.99
N ASN A 88 -6.82 -2.01 -12.31
CA ASN A 88 -5.86 -1.36 -13.21
C ASN A 88 -5.72 0.13 -12.88
N ASP A 89 -6.83 0.84 -12.64
CA ASP A 89 -6.82 2.24 -12.23
C ASP A 89 -6.07 2.46 -10.90
N ALA A 90 -6.20 1.52 -9.96
CA ALA A 90 -5.50 1.55 -8.68
C ALA A 90 -3.99 1.30 -8.86
N ILE A 91 -3.60 0.36 -9.72
CA ILE A 91 -2.20 0.07 -10.06
C ILE A 91 -1.54 1.29 -10.70
N ASP A 92 -2.19 1.92 -11.67
CA ASP A 92 -1.66 3.11 -12.36
C ASP A 92 -1.39 4.25 -11.38
N LYS A 93 -2.29 4.48 -10.43
CA LYS A 93 -2.12 5.49 -9.37
C LYS A 93 -0.97 5.13 -8.44
N PHE A 94 -0.80 3.86 -8.10
CA PHE A 94 0.27 3.39 -7.23
C PHE A 94 1.65 3.52 -7.89
N LEU A 95 1.74 3.25 -9.20
CA LEU A 95 2.99 3.31 -9.95
C LEU A 95 3.40 4.74 -10.35
N LYS A 96 2.44 5.65 -10.57
CA LYS A 96 2.72 7.03 -11.03
C LYS A 96 3.63 7.84 -10.11
N ASN A 97 3.73 7.49 -8.83
CA ASN A 97 4.46 8.25 -7.81
C ASN A 97 5.57 7.42 -7.11
N SER A 98 5.91 6.24 -7.65
CA SER A 98 6.91 5.33 -7.08
C SER A 98 8.35 5.72 -7.44
#